data_AF-A0A3B1CZ90-F1
#
_entry.id   AF-A0A3B1CZ90-F1
#
_cell.length_a   1.000
_cell.length_b   1.000
_cell.length_c   1.000
_cell.angle_alpha   90.00
_cell.angle_beta   90.00
_cell.angle_gamma   90.00
#
_symmetry.space_group_name_H-M   'P 1'
#
loop_
_entity.id
_entity.type
_entity.pdbx_description
1 polymer ?
#
loop_
_entity_poly.entity_id
_entity_poly.type
_entity_poly.pdbx_seq_one_letter_code
_entity_poly.pdbx_strand_id
1 'polypeptide(L)'
;RFPDGDEYPDVSGGFPWSSLTGADRDKGRNVAALINGNLATGDGLKVSVNSQTLAVELLLDKSFATDPTATNSTFNITGGGALFQVGPDITTQQQLSVGIPSVAASNLGGVLDSGTLHFLSSVKSGGANSIENSVDRGDFTLASKVAQSAIDQVTILRGRLGAIEKNSLETNIRSMQAAYENLTASNSRIRDADFAYETSKLTRAQILSSAGTTVLQLANQQSQQVLQLLG
;
A
#
# COMPACT_ATOMS: atom_id res chain seq x y z
N ARG A 1 -72.83 25.49 57.42
CA ARG A 1 -72.05 24.28 57.81
C ARG A 1 -72.65 23.13 57.00
N PHE A 2 -72.14 22.70 55.85
CA PHE A 2 -70.82 22.77 55.21
C PHE A 2 -70.95 23.24 53.73
N PRO A 3 -69.87 23.68 53.05
CA PRO A 3 -69.93 24.31 51.73
C PRO A 3 -69.80 23.28 50.60
N ASP A 4 -70.63 23.43 49.55
CA ASP A 4 -70.46 22.80 48.24
C ASP A 4 -69.25 23.44 47.54
N GLY A 5 -68.30 22.61 47.10
CA GLY A 5 -67.08 23.09 46.47
C GLY A 5 -66.15 21.99 45.99
N ASP A 6 -66.68 21.04 45.20
CA ASP A 6 -65.85 20.20 44.34
C ASP A 6 -65.78 20.85 42.95
N GLU A 7 -64.89 21.81 42.78
CA GLU A 7 -64.46 22.27 41.46
C GLU A 7 -63.24 21.43 41.03
N TYR A 8 -63.46 20.53 40.07
CA TYR A 8 -62.37 19.85 39.37
C TYR A 8 -61.54 20.90 38.61
N PRO A 9 -60.20 20.89 38.69
CA PRO A 9 -59.39 21.80 37.91
C PRO A 9 -59.54 21.47 36.41
N ASP A 10 -60.09 22.43 35.68
CA ASP A 10 -60.13 22.41 34.22
C ASP A 10 -58.70 22.38 33.66
N VAL A 11 -58.33 21.28 33.02
CA VAL A 11 -57.06 21.11 32.30
C VAL A 11 -57.17 21.57 30.84
N SER A 12 -58.02 22.56 30.53
CA SER A 12 -58.13 23.19 29.20
C SER A 12 -56.93 24.08 28.81
N GLY A 13 -55.83 24.05 29.57
CA GLY A 13 -54.56 24.63 29.17
C GLY A 13 -53.92 23.82 28.04
N GLY A 14 -54.37 24.03 26.81
CA GLY A 14 -53.74 23.47 25.61
C GLY A 14 -52.23 23.74 25.63
N PHE A 15 -51.44 22.68 25.50
CA PHE A 15 -49.99 22.79 25.33
C PHE A 15 -49.70 23.75 24.17
N PRO A 16 -48.94 24.84 24.37
CA PRO A 16 -48.71 25.82 23.33
C PRO A 16 -47.78 25.23 22.26
N TRP A 17 -48.36 24.78 21.16
CA TRP A 17 -47.62 24.28 19.98
C TRP A 17 -46.92 25.40 19.18
N SER A 18 -46.97 26.66 19.63
CA SER A 18 -46.56 27.83 18.84
C SER A 18 -45.06 28.09 18.76
N SER A 19 -44.20 27.17 19.24
CA SER A 19 -42.75 27.28 19.08
C SER A 19 -42.09 25.95 18.75
N LEU A 20 -42.69 25.16 17.84
CA LEU A 20 -41.90 24.23 17.04
C LEU A 20 -41.13 25.04 16.00
N THR A 21 -40.03 25.69 16.44
CA THR A 21 -39.00 26.13 15.52
C THR A 21 -38.43 24.86 14.89
N GLY A 22 -38.66 24.67 13.59
CA GLY A 22 -38.09 23.54 12.86
C GLY A 22 -36.61 23.41 13.19
N ALA A 23 -36.20 22.24 13.68
CA ALA A 23 -34.79 21.94 13.80
C ALA A 23 -34.28 21.73 12.37
N ASP A 24 -33.72 22.78 11.75
CA ASP A 24 -32.94 22.63 10.54
C ASP A 24 -31.77 21.71 10.86
N ARG A 25 -31.94 20.43 10.52
CA ARG A 25 -30.88 19.44 10.58
C ARG A 25 -29.96 19.70 9.40
N ASP A 26 -28.93 20.52 9.61
CA ASP A 26 -27.83 20.65 8.66
C ASP A 26 -27.16 19.28 8.50
N LYS A 27 -27.35 18.67 7.34
CA LYS A 27 -26.62 17.48 6.92
C LYS A 27 -25.33 17.99 6.31
N GLY A 28 -24.32 18.20 7.15
CA GLY A 28 -23.04 18.80 6.77
C GLY A 28 -22.55 18.32 5.39
N ARG A 29 -22.00 19.25 4.62
CA ARG A 29 -21.54 19.01 3.25
C ARG A 29 -20.07 18.57 3.24
N ASN A 30 -19.73 17.64 2.34
CA ASN A 30 -18.35 17.25 2.09
C ASN A 30 -17.59 18.35 1.34
N VAL A 31 -16.34 18.58 1.72
CA VAL A 31 -15.46 19.48 0.98
C VAL A 31 -15.09 18.87 -0.37
N ALA A 32 -15.14 19.67 -1.43
CA ALA A 32 -14.57 19.32 -2.73
C ALA A 32 -13.25 20.06 -2.93
N ALA A 33 -12.19 19.34 -3.27
CA ALA A 33 -10.86 19.92 -3.46
C ALA A 33 -10.16 19.30 -4.67
N LEU A 34 -9.27 20.08 -5.28
CA LEU A 34 -8.33 19.61 -6.30
C LEU A 34 -6.94 19.58 -5.68
N ILE A 35 -6.26 18.43 -5.69
CA ILE A 35 -4.87 18.30 -5.25
C ILE A 35 -4.01 17.94 -6.46
N ASN A 36 -3.08 18.82 -6.83
CA ASN A 36 -2.28 18.71 -8.05
C ASN A 36 -3.13 18.45 -9.32
N GLY A 37 -4.31 19.07 -9.41
CA GLY A 37 -5.23 18.90 -10.55
C GLY A 37 -6.07 17.62 -10.51
N ASN A 38 -5.83 16.69 -9.58
CA ASN A 38 -6.69 15.52 -9.36
C ASN A 38 -7.85 15.88 -8.44
N LEU A 39 -9.06 15.44 -8.80
CA LEU A 39 -10.23 15.57 -7.93
C LEU A 39 -10.05 14.69 -6.69
N ALA A 40 -10.11 15.32 -5.52
CA ALA A 40 -9.98 14.64 -4.24
C ALA A 40 -11.34 14.12 -3.74
N THR A 41 -11.31 13.00 -3.02
CA THR A 41 -12.48 12.45 -2.33
C THR A 41 -12.64 13.16 -0.99
N GLY A 42 -13.78 13.83 -0.80
CA GLY A 42 -14.12 14.50 0.44
C GLY A 42 -15.13 13.73 1.29
N ASP A 43 -14.86 13.63 2.58
CA ASP A 43 -15.77 13.14 3.62
C ASP A 43 -15.76 14.14 4.80
N GLY A 44 -16.81 14.96 4.90
CA GLY A 44 -16.83 16.14 5.77
C GLY A 44 -15.65 17.08 5.46
N LEU A 45 -14.78 17.30 6.45
CA LEU A 45 -13.55 18.10 6.34
C LEU A 45 -12.33 17.28 5.91
N LYS A 46 -12.44 15.95 5.83
CA LYS A 46 -11.34 15.11 5.35
C LYS A 46 -11.32 15.10 3.84
N VAL A 47 -10.13 15.30 3.29
CA VAL A 47 -9.89 15.29 1.84
C VAL A 47 -8.77 14.31 1.57
N SER A 48 -9.00 13.38 0.66
CA SER A 48 -8.01 12.37 0.29
C SER A 48 -7.80 12.29 -1.22
N VAL A 49 -6.56 12.08 -1.63
CA VAL A 49 -6.21 11.71 -3.01
C VAL A 49 -5.38 10.45 -2.95
N ASN A 50 -5.78 9.45 -3.75
CA ASN A 50 -5.02 8.24 -3.95
C ASN A 50 -4.82 8.02 -5.44
N SER A 51 -3.59 8.23 -5.90
CA SER A 51 -3.14 8.07 -7.28
C SER A 51 -1.84 7.26 -7.29
N GLN A 52 -1.39 6.84 -8.47
CA GLN A 52 -0.14 6.05 -8.61
C GLN A 52 1.09 6.78 -8.07
N THR A 53 1.10 8.12 -8.10
CA THR A 53 2.25 8.94 -7.69
C THR A 53 2.04 9.68 -6.38
N LEU A 54 0.80 9.84 -5.93
CA LEU A 54 0.44 10.66 -4.78
C LEU A 54 -0.69 9.99 -3.97
N ALA A 55 -0.41 9.67 -2.71
CA ALA A 55 -1.38 9.20 -1.74
C ALA A 55 -1.33 10.10 -0.50
N VAL A 56 -2.38 10.91 -0.29
CA VAL A 56 -2.46 11.92 0.77
C VAL A 56 -3.85 11.94 1.38
N GLU A 57 -3.93 12.14 2.69
CA GLU A 57 -5.13 12.49 3.44
C GLU A 57 -4.86 13.78 4.22
N LEU A 58 -5.80 14.72 4.16
CA LEU A 58 -5.75 16.02 4.81
C LEU A 58 -7.03 16.19 5.64
N LEU A 59 -6.89 16.73 6.84
CA LEU A 59 -8.02 17.25 7.61
C LEU A 59 -8.01 18.76 7.48
N LEU A 60 -9.09 19.32 6.93
CA LEU A 60 -9.23 20.76 6.76
C LEU A 60 -9.81 21.40 8.02
N ASP A 61 -9.43 22.65 8.27
CA ASP A 61 -10.13 23.48 9.24
C ASP A 61 -11.54 23.80 8.76
N LYS A 62 -12.48 24.03 9.68
CA LYS A 62 -13.87 24.35 9.36
C LYS A 62 -13.99 25.61 8.50
N SER A 63 -13.12 26.60 8.71
CA SER A 63 -13.10 27.85 7.93
C SER A 63 -12.88 27.61 6.43
N PHE A 64 -12.05 26.64 6.06
CA PHE A 64 -11.81 26.25 4.66
C PHE A 64 -13.06 25.69 3.96
N ALA A 65 -13.99 25.10 4.71
CA ALA A 65 -15.21 24.53 4.17
C ALA A 65 -16.36 25.55 4.08
N THR A 66 -16.31 26.64 4.86
CA THR A 66 -17.43 27.57 5.04
C THR A 66 -17.18 28.96 4.47
N ASP A 67 -15.94 29.35 4.19
CA ASP A 67 -15.61 30.67 3.64
C ASP A 67 -15.61 30.66 2.10
N PRO A 68 -16.59 31.30 1.43
CA PRO A 68 -16.65 31.37 -0.03
C PRO A 68 -15.56 32.28 -0.65
N THR A 69 -14.79 33.00 0.17
CA THR A 69 -13.70 33.89 -0.26
C THR A 69 -12.31 33.27 -0.09
N ALA A 70 -12.23 32.05 0.45
CA ALA A 70 -10.96 31.35 0.64
C ALA A 70 -10.23 31.13 -0.71
N THR A 71 -9.04 31.72 -0.83
CA THR A 71 -8.14 31.51 -1.98
C THR A 71 -7.49 30.13 -1.93
N ASN A 72 -7.09 29.59 -3.08
CA ASN A 72 -6.36 28.32 -3.17
C ASN A 72 -5.14 28.32 -2.23
N SER A 73 -5.14 27.38 -1.27
CA SER A 73 -4.01 27.12 -0.39
C SER A 73 -3.03 26.18 -1.09
N THR A 74 -1.77 26.59 -1.15
CA THR A 74 -0.67 25.74 -1.60
C THR A 74 0.10 25.25 -0.39
N PHE A 75 0.15 23.93 -0.21
CA PHE A 75 1.11 23.30 0.69
C PHE A 75 2.11 22.51 -0.17
N ASN A 76 3.37 22.52 0.24
CA ASN A 76 4.39 21.72 -0.41
C ASN A 76 4.58 20.43 0.39
N ILE A 77 4.53 19.29 -0.30
CA ILE A 77 4.92 18.01 0.28
C ILE A 77 6.45 17.95 0.23
N THR A 78 7.10 18.35 1.33
CA THR A 78 8.56 18.34 1.48
C THR A 78 9.12 16.99 1.94
N GLY A 79 8.25 16.01 2.21
CA GLY A 79 8.63 14.65 2.58
C GLY A 79 7.96 13.63 1.67
N GLY A 80 8.78 12.90 0.90
CA GLY A 80 8.36 11.75 0.11
C GLY A 80 8.72 10.44 0.79
N GLY A 81 7.92 9.40 0.56
CA GLY A 81 8.31 8.04 0.88
C GLY A 81 9.53 7.59 0.08
N ALA A 82 10.13 6.47 0.48
CA ALA A 82 11.18 5.86 -0.31
C ALA A 82 10.58 5.22 -1.58
N LEU A 83 11.22 5.46 -2.73
CA LEU A 83 10.89 4.81 -3.98
C LEU A 83 11.74 3.54 -4.11
N PHE A 84 11.10 2.40 -4.24
CA PHE A 84 11.74 1.11 -4.43
C PHE A 84 11.54 0.64 -5.86
N GLN A 85 12.64 0.22 -6.48
CA GLN A 85 12.62 -0.51 -7.74
C GLN A 85 12.35 -1.99 -7.43
N VAL A 86 11.19 -2.51 -7.86
CA VAL A 86 10.77 -3.89 -7.55
C VAL A 86 10.76 -4.81 -8.78
N GLY A 87 10.87 -4.26 -9.99
CA GLY A 87 11.07 -5.02 -11.23
C GLY A 87 12.41 -4.72 -11.92
N PRO A 88 12.77 -5.45 -12.98
CA PRO A 88 14.03 -5.29 -13.71
C PRO A 88 14.14 -3.97 -14.48
N ASP A 89 13.02 -3.36 -14.92
CA ASP A 89 13.04 -2.15 -15.74
C ASP A 89 12.63 -0.91 -14.94
N ILE A 90 13.31 0.22 -15.17
CA ILE A 90 13.04 1.51 -14.53
C ILE A 90 11.79 2.15 -15.15
N THR A 91 10.63 1.60 -14.85
CA THR A 91 9.31 2.08 -15.29
C THR A 91 8.40 2.30 -14.09
N THR A 92 7.46 3.24 -14.19
CA THR A 92 6.56 3.59 -13.08
C THR A 92 5.68 2.42 -12.62
N GLN A 93 5.43 1.44 -13.50
CA GLN A 93 4.66 0.23 -13.20
C GLN A 93 5.48 -0.80 -12.39
N GLN A 94 6.81 -0.70 -12.42
CA GLN A 94 7.75 -1.57 -11.73
C GLN A 94 8.42 -0.88 -10.53
N GLN A 95 7.95 0.31 -10.17
CA GLN A 95 8.38 1.09 -9.03
C GLN A 95 7.27 1.19 -7.99
N LEU A 96 7.67 1.14 -6.72
CA LEU A 96 6.77 1.19 -5.59
C LEU A 96 7.19 2.29 -4.64
N SER A 97 6.29 3.25 -4.38
CA SER A 97 6.52 4.30 -3.40
C SER A 97 5.97 3.89 -2.04
N VAL A 98 6.80 3.97 -0.99
CA VAL A 98 6.41 3.64 0.38
C VAL A 98 6.78 4.80 1.30
N GLY A 99 5.77 5.50 1.80
CA GLY A 99 5.92 6.54 2.83
C GLY A 99 5.42 6.05 4.18
N ILE A 100 6.26 6.15 5.21
CA ILE A 100 5.86 5.92 6.60
C ILE A 100 5.75 7.30 7.26
N PRO A 101 4.53 7.78 7.59
CA PRO A 101 4.37 9.03 8.31
C PRO A 101 4.92 8.90 9.74
N SER A 102 5.16 10.04 10.39
CA SER A 102 5.58 10.05 11.80
C SER A 102 4.55 9.33 12.68
N VAL A 103 5.02 8.35 13.44
CA VAL A 103 4.22 7.64 14.45
C VAL A 103 4.46 8.19 15.87
N ALA A 104 5.07 9.37 15.99
CA ALA A 104 5.20 10.05 17.27
C ALA A 104 3.81 10.42 17.80
N ALA A 105 3.61 10.35 19.12
CA ALA A 105 2.34 10.67 19.76
C ALA A 105 1.83 12.10 19.47
N SER A 106 2.72 13.02 19.11
CA SER A 106 2.38 14.38 18.68
C SER A 106 1.75 14.48 17.29
N ASN A 107 1.77 13.40 16.49
CA ASN A 107 1.23 13.36 15.13
C ASN A 107 0.11 12.31 14.95
N LEU A 108 -0.13 11.45 15.95
CA LEU A 108 -1.16 10.42 15.90
C LEU A 108 -2.47 10.86 16.55
N GLY A 109 -3.59 10.35 16.02
CA GLY A 109 -4.92 10.50 16.63
C GLY A 109 -5.55 11.88 16.46
N GLY A 110 -5.15 12.64 15.44
CA GLY A 110 -5.65 13.99 15.15
C GLY A 110 -7.17 14.06 15.10
N VAL A 111 -7.77 14.61 16.15
CA VAL A 111 -9.23 14.83 16.28
C VAL A 111 -9.46 16.32 16.50
N LEU A 112 -10.26 16.93 15.63
CA LEU A 112 -10.66 18.33 15.75
C LEU A 112 -11.83 18.43 16.72
N ASP A 113 -11.66 19.15 17.82
CA ASP A 113 -12.72 19.49 18.77
C ASP A 113 -12.72 20.98 19.02
N SER A 114 -13.88 21.63 18.86
CA SER A 114 -14.07 23.05 19.17
C SER A 114 -13.01 23.99 18.54
N GLY A 115 -12.51 23.65 17.34
CA GLY A 115 -11.49 24.43 16.61
C GLY A 115 -10.04 24.14 17.02
N THR A 116 -9.80 23.24 17.97
CA THR A 116 -8.45 22.79 18.37
C THR A 116 -8.21 21.36 17.92
N LEU A 117 -7.07 21.12 17.29
CA LEU A 117 -6.66 19.77 16.89
C LEU A 117 -5.93 19.08 18.05
N HIS A 118 -6.44 17.94 18.47
CA HIS A 118 -5.87 17.15 19.57
C HIS A 118 -5.20 15.89 19.03
N PHE A 119 -3.98 15.63 19.49
CA PHE A 119 -3.21 14.42 19.17
C PHE A 119 -3.05 13.54 20.41
N LEU A 120 -2.54 12.32 20.23
CA LEU A 120 -2.30 11.36 21.31
C LEU A 120 -1.42 11.92 22.43
N SER A 121 -0.49 12.84 22.11
CA SER A 121 0.30 13.57 23.09
C SER A 121 -0.53 14.36 24.12
N SER A 122 -1.74 14.79 23.75
CA SER A 122 -2.65 15.52 24.65
C SER A 122 -3.25 14.67 25.77
N VAL A 123 -3.19 13.33 25.65
CA VAL A 123 -3.71 12.35 26.63
C VAL A 123 -2.70 12.06 27.75
N LYS A 124 -1.43 12.43 27.55
CA LYS A 124 -0.40 12.33 28.58
C LYS A 124 -0.77 13.17 29.82
N SER A 125 -0.33 12.76 31.01
CA SER A 125 -0.38 13.60 32.23
C SER A 125 0.23 15.00 31.97
N GLY A 126 -0.43 16.03 32.49
CA GLY A 126 -0.16 17.44 32.19
C GLY A 126 -0.67 17.94 30.82
N GLY A 127 -1.25 17.07 29.98
CA GLY A 127 -1.89 17.44 28.72
C GLY A 127 -3.34 17.90 28.89
N ALA A 128 -3.86 18.63 27.90
CA ALA A 128 -5.22 19.16 27.93
C ALA A 128 -6.30 18.06 28.07
N ASN A 129 -6.05 16.89 27.51
CA ASN A 129 -6.96 15.72 27.51
C ASN A 129 -6.41 14.59 28.38
N SER A 130 -5.60 14.91 29.39
CA SER A 130 -5.07 13.91 30.31
C SER A 130 -6.19 13.15 31.02
N ILE A 131 -5.89 11.92 31.46
CA ILE A 131 -6.84 11.12 32.24
C ILE A 131 -7.25 11.85 33.52
N GLU A 132 -6.32 12.52 34.20
CA GLU A 132 -6.57 13.36 35.38
C GLU A 132 -7.62 14.45 35.09
N ASN A 133 -7.38 15.26 34.05
CA ASN A 133 -8.30 16.33 33.66
C ASN A 133 -9.65 15.79 33.17
N SER A 134 -9.67 14.60 32.58
CA SER A 134 -10.90 13.94 32.12
C SER A 134 -11.74 13.43 33.29
N VAL A 135 -11.10 12.94 34.37
CA VAL A 135 -11.77 12.59 35.63
C VAL A 135 -12.41 13.83 36.26
N ASP A 136 -11.68 14.94 36.34
CA ASP A 136 -12.17 16.18 36.93
C ASP A 136 -13.37 16.76 36.17
N ARG A 137 -13.38 16.61 34.83
CA ARG A 137 -14.51 17.03 33.97
C ARG A 137 -15.65 16.01 33.92
N GLY A 138 -15.41 14.76 34.32
CA GLY A 138 -16.36 13.66 34.15
C GLY A 138 -16.59 13.25 32.69
N ASP A 139 -15.68 13.57 31.77
CA ASP A 139 -15.82 13.30 30.33
C ASP A 139 -14.51 12.77 29.73
N PHE A 140 -14.56 11.54 29.22
CA PHE A 140 -13.44 10.86 28.56
C PHE A 140 -13.57 10.80 27.04
N THR A 141 -14.66 11.33 26.47
CA THR A 141 -15.02 11.13 25.06
C THR A 141 -13.92 11.60 24.11
N LEU A 142 -13.31 12.75 24.39
CA LEU A 142 -12.24 13.30 23.56
C LEU A 142 -10.96 12.46 23.65
N ALA A 143 -10.55 12.06 24.85
CA ALA A 143 -9.39 11.18 25.05
C ALA A 143 -9.57 9.83 24.35
N SER A 144 -10.76 9.22 24.46
CA SER A 144 -11.10 7.97 23.77
C SER A 144 -11.13 8.13 22.24
N LYS A 145 -11.69 9.23 21.71
CA LYS A 145 -11.70 9.51 20.26
C LYS A 145 -10.28 9.66 19.71
N VAL A 146 -9.42 10.40 20.40
CA VAL A 146 -8.01 10.58 20.02
C VAL A 146 -7.27 9.23 20.04
N ALA A 147 -7.46 8.43 21.09
CA ALA A 147 -6.85 7.11 21.19
C ALA A 147 -7.33 6.17 20.08
N GLN A 148 -8.64 6.12 19.81
CA GLN A 148 -9.21 5.32 18.74
C GLN A 148 -8.65 5.75 17.38
N SER A 149 -8.63 7.06 17.10
CA SER A 149 -8.08 7.58 15.86
C SER A 149 -6.59 7.22 15.68
N ALA A 150 -5.80 7.26 16.76
CA ALA A 150 -4.40 6.85 16.72
C ALA A 150 -4.25 5.34 16.40
N ILE A 151 -5.07 4.50 17.02
CA ILE A 151 -5.11 3.05 16.76
C ILE A 151 -5.48 2.78 15.30
N ASP A 152 -6.51 3.46 14.78
CA ASP A 152 -6.96 3.31 13.41
C ASP A 152 -5.86 3.71 12.43
N GLN A 153 -5.20 4.85 12.65
CA GLN A 153 -4.08 5.32 11.81
C GLN A 153 -2.94 4.30 11.76
N VAL A 154 -2.52 3.76 12.91
CA VAL A 154 -1.45 2.75 12.97
C VAL A 154 -1.90 1.44 12.31
N THR A 155 -3.15 1.04 12.50
CA THR A 155 -3.71 -0.18 11.91
C THR A 155 -3.78 -0.08 10.39
N ILE A 156 -4.24 1.05 9.86
CA ILE A 156 -4.24 1.34 8.42
C ILE A 156 -2.81 1.32 7.88
N LEU A 157 -1.86 1.97 8.56
CA LEU A 157 -0.45 1.95 8.16
C LEU A 157 0.10 0.52 8.08
N ARG A 158 -0.14 -0.32 9.10
CA ARG A 158 0.27 -1.73 9.10
C ARG A 158 -0.40 -2.52 7.98
N GLY A 159 -1.70 -2.30 7.77
CA GLY A 159 -2.45 -2.93 6.67
C GLY A 159 -1.90 -2.56 5.30
N ARG A 160 -1.54 -1.28 5.09
CA ARG A 160 -0.90 -0.81 3.85
C ARG A 160 0.48 -1.46 3.63
N LEU A 161 1.30 -1.53 4.67
CA LEU A 161 2.62 -2.19 4.59
C LEU A 161 2.48 -3.69 4.28
N GLY A 162 1.55 -4.38 4.95
CA GLY A 162 1.29 -5.80 4.68
C GLY A 162 0.72 -6.06 3.29
N ALA A 163 -0.14 -5.16 2.79
CA ALA A 163 -0.64 -5.25 1.42
C ALA A 163 0.50 -5.07 0.39
N ILE A 164 1.43 -4.17 0.64
CA ILE A 164 2.62 -3.96 -0.19
C ILE A 164 3.52 -5.19 -0.18
N GLU A 165 3.83 -5.73 1.00
CA GLU A 165 4.64 -6.94 1.13
C GLU A 165 4.03 -8.11 0.34
N LYS A 166 2.76 -8.41 0.60
CA LYS A 166 2.09 -9.56 0.01
C LYS A 166 1.82 -9.42 -1.49
N ASN A 167 1.33 -8.26 -1.93
CA ASN A 167 0.88 -8.11 -3.31
C ASN A 167 2.02 -7.73 -4.23
N SER A 168 3.02 -6.99 -3.74
CA SER A 168 4.13 -6.51 -4.57
C SER A 168 5.38 -7.34 -4.34
N LEU A 169 5.92 -7.41 -3.12
CA LEU A 169 7.21 -8.08 -2.90
C LEU A 169 7.12 -9.59 -3.14
N GLU A 170 6.16 -10.28 -2.53
CA GLU A 170 6.03 -11.74 -2.73
C GLU A 170 5.72 -12.10 -4.19
N THR A 171 4.86 -11.32 -4.86
CA THR A 171 4.52 -11.58 -6.27
C THR A 171 5.72 -11.40 -7.18
N ASN A 172 6.52 -10.34 -6.97
CA ASN A 172 7.75 -10.14 -7.72
C ASN A 172 8.76 -11.26 -7.45
N ILE A 173 8.95 -11.66 -6.19
CA ILE A 173 9.82 -12.79 -5.83
C ILE A 173 9.39 -14.07 -6.56
N ARG A 174 8.10 -14.42 -6.53
CA ARG A 174 7.56 -15.58 -7.25
C ARG A 174 7.85 -15.50 -8.76
N SER A 175 7.65 -14.33 -9.37
CA SER A 175 7.94 -14.12 -10.79
C SER A 175 9.43 -14.26 -11.10
N MET A 176 10.31 -13.72 -10.25
CA MET A 176 11.76 -13.83 -10.43
C MET A 176 12.26 -15.27 -10.23
N GLN A 177 11.69 -16.02 -9.28
CA GLN A 177 12.00 -17.44 -9.09
C GLN A 177 11.63 -18.26 -10.33
N ALA A 178 10.44 -18.03 -10.91
CA ALA A 178 10.04 -18.70 -12.15
C ALA A 178 10.96 -18.34 -13.32
N ALA A 179 11.34 -17.06 -13.46
CA ALA A 179 12.32 -16.64 -14.46
C ALA A 179 13.69 -17.31 -14.24
N TYR A 180 14.17 -17.38 -13.00
CA TYR A 180 15.43 -18.03 -12.63
C TYR A 180 15.42 -19.53 -12.97
N GLU A 181 14.34 -20.24 -12.67
CA GLU A 181 14.18 -21.65 -13.01
C GLU A 181 14.20 -21.87 -14.53
N ASN A 182 13.45 -21.05 -15.28
CA ASN A 182 13.42 -21.12 -16.75
C ASN A 182 14.79 -20.83 -17.38
N LEU A 183 15.54 -19.86 -16.86
CA LEU A 183 16.90 -19.55 -17.31
C LEU A 183 17.87 -20.68 -16.98
N THR A 184 17.76 -21.25 -15.79
CA THR A 184 18.61 -22.37 -15.35
C THR A 184 18.35 -23.62 -16.22
N ALA A 185 17.09 -23.95 -16.49
CA ALA A 185 16.72 -25.05 -17.38
C ALA A 185 17.20 -24.83 -18.82
N SER A 186 17.13 -23.60 -19.31
CA SER A 186 17.65 -23.24 -20.64
C SER A 186 19.18 -23.34 -20.70
N ASN A 187 19.87 -22.90 -19.65
CA ASN A 187 21.32 -23.04 -19.53
C ASN A 187 21.74 -24.51 -19.49
N SER A 188 21.05 -25.36 -18.70
CA SER A 188 21.30 -26.81 -18.68
C SER A 188 21.16 -27.43 -20.06
N ARG A 189 20.10 -27.10 -20.79
CA ARG A 189 19.89 -27.61 -22.17
C ARG A 189 21.00 -27.19 -23.13
N ILE A 190 21.48 -25.95 -23.04
CA ILE A 190 22.60 -25.47 -23.86
C ILE A 190 23.87 -26.27 -23.51
N ARG A 191 24.18 -26.42 -22.22
CA ARG A 191 25.37 -27.17 -21.78
C ARG A 191 25.30 -28.64 -22.18
N ASP A 192 24.14 -29.28 -22.06
CA ASP A 192 23.95 -30.68 -22.45
C ASP A 192 24.09 -30.86 -23.97
N ALA A 193 23.56 -29.93 -24.77
CA ALA A 193 23.72 -29.94 -26.23
C ALA A 193 25.19 -29.74 -26.64
N ASP A 194 25.91 -28.83 -25.99
CA ASP A 194 27.33 -28.59 -26.23
C ASP A 194 28.17 -29.82 -25.85
N PHE A 195 27.87 -30.46 -24.72
CA PHE A 195 28.52 -31.71 -24.32
C PHE A 195 28.24 -32.85 -25.31
N ALA A 196 26.99 -32.99 -25.76
CA ALA A 196 26.62 -33.99 -26.76
C ALA A 196 27.35 -33.76 -28.09
N TYR A 197 27.48 -32.50 -28.52
CA TYR A 197 28.22 -32.13 -29.73
C TYR A 197 29.71 -32.46 -29.62
N GLU A 198 30.38 -32.05 -28.54
CA GLU A 198 31.83 -32.30 -28.37
C GLU A 198 32.11 -33.80 -28.18
N THR A 199 31.23 -34.52 -27.48
CA THR A 199 31.34 -35.99 -27.33
C THR A 199 31.18 -36.68 -28.68
N SER A 200 30.19 -36.29 -29.49
CA SER A 200 29.98 -36.86 -30.84
C SER A 200 31.18 -36.63 -31.74
N LYS A 201 31.78 -35.44 -31.65
CA LYS A 201 33.00 -35.08 -32.39
C LYS A 201 34.20 -35.90 -31.91
N LEU A 202 34.37 -36.09 -30.61
CA LEU A 202 35.41 -36.96 -30.03
C LEU A 202 35.24 -38.40 -30.48
N THR A 203 34.03 -38.97 -30.39
CA THR A 203 33.73 -40.32 -30.84
C THR A 203 33.98 -40.48 -32.34
N ARG A 204 33.55 -39.51 -33.17
CA ARG A 204 33.85 -39.50 -34.60
C ARG A 204 35.35 -39.50 -34.86
N ALA A 205 36.12 -38.68 -34.14
CA ALA A 205 37.58 -38.63 -34.28
C ALA A 205 38.24 -39.96 -33.89
N GLN A 206 37.78 -40.60 -32.82
CA GLN A 206 38.24 -41.93 -32.40
C GLN A 206 37.93 -43.02 -33.44
N ILE A 207 36.69 -43.03 -33.98
CA ILE A 207 36.27 -43.97 -35.04
C ILE A 207 37.10 -43.74 -36.32
N LEU A 208 37.33 -42.49 -36.71
CA LEU A 208 38.18 -42.19 -37.88
C LEU A 208 39.62 -42.63 -37.66
N SER A 209 40.16 -42.46 -36.45
CA SER A 209 41.51 -42.91 -36.11
C SER A 209 41.64 -44.44 -36.18
N SER A 210 40.68 -45.19 -35.64
CA SER A 210 40.70 -46.66 -35.68
C SER A 210 40.41 -47.21 -37.07
N ALA A 211 39.49 -46.60 -37.83
CA ALA A 211 39.26 -46.95 -39.23
C ALA A 211 40.51 -46.67 -40.09
N GLY A 212 41.20 -45.55 -39.86
CA GLY A 212 42.44 -45.21 -40.54
C GLY A 212 43.54 -46.27 -40.32
N THR A 213 43.71 -46.75 -39.09
CA THR A 213 44.70 -47.81 -38.81
C THR A 213 44.28 -49.16 -39.42
N THR A 214 43.01 -49.54 -39.38
CA THR A 214 42.51 -50.78 -40.01
C THR A 214 42.63 -50.74 -41.54
N VAL A 215 42.30 -49.61 -42.17
CA VAL A 215 42.43 -49.44 -43.63
C VAL A 215 43.90 -49.48 -44.04
N LEU A 216 44.80 -48.86 -43.26
CA LEU A 216 46.25 -48.98 -43.49
C LEU A 216 46.74 -50.44 -43.37
N GLN A 217 46.26 -51.19 -42.37
CA GLN A 217 46.58 -52.61 -42.23
C GLN A 217 46.07 -53.44 -43.42
N LEU A 218 44.84 -53.19 -43.88
CA LEU A 218 44.27 -53.89 -45.04
C LEU A 218 45.01 -53.55 -46.34
N ALA A 219 45.35 -52.29 -46.56
CA ALA A 219 46.12 -51.85 -47.73
C ALA A 219 47.53 -52.48 -47.78
N ASN A 220 48.18 -52.62 -46.61
CA ASN A 220 49.46 -53.31 -46.48
C ASN A 220 49.35 -54.81 -46.82
N GLN A 221 48.29 -55.49 -46.36
CA GLN A 221 48.05 -56.91 -46.67
C GLN A 221 47.76 -57.14 -48.16
N GLN A 222 46.90 -56.31 -48.77
CA GLN A 222 46.63 -56.39 -50.21
C GLN A 222 47.89 -56.14 -51.05
N SER A 223 48.73 -55.17 -50.67
CA SER A 223 49.99 -54.91 -51.37
C SER A 223 50.94 -56.12 -51.34
N GLN A 224 51.00 -56.84 -50.22
CA GLN A 224 51.80 -58.07 -50.12
C GLN A 224 51.24 -59.22 -50.96
N GLN A 225 49.92 -59.37 -51.05
CA GLN A 225 49.28 -60.37 -51.92
C GLN A 225 49.54 -60.10 -53.41
N VAL A 226 49.55 -58.84 -53.83
CA VAL A 226 49.88 -58.47 -55.22
C VAL A 226 51.35 -58.79 -55.54
N LEU A 227 52.27 -58.56 -54.61
CA LEU A 227 53.68 -58.94 -54.77
C LEU A 227 53.87 -60.46 -54.88
N GLN A 228 53.07 -61.27 -54.19
CA GLN A 228 53.08 -62.74 -54.33
C GLN A 228 52.51 -63.23 -55.67
N LEU A 229 51.74 -62.40 -56.39
CA LEU A 229 51.20 -62.73 -57.71
C LEU A 229 52.12 -62.25 -58.86
N LEU A 230 53.17 -61.48 -58.55
CA LEU A 230 54.10 -60.91 -59.53
C LEU A 230 55.53 -61.48 -59.43
N GLY A 231 55.86 -62.21 -58.37
CA GLY A 231 57.13 -62.94 -58.20
C GLY A 231 56.95 -64.44 -58.39
#